data_AF-A0A7X7NQK3-F1
#
_entry.id   AF-A0A7X7NQK3-F1
#
_cell.length_a   1.000
_cell.length_b   1.000
_cell.length_c   1.000
_cell.angle_alpha   90.00
_cell.angle_beta   90.00
_cell.angle_gamma   90.00
#
_symmetry.space_group_name_H-M   'P 1'
#
loop_
_entity.id
_entity.type
_entity.pdbx_description
1 polymer ?
#
loop_
_entity_poly.entity_id
_entity_poly.type
_entity_poly.pdbx_seq_one_letter_code
_entity_poly.pdbx_strand_id
1 'polypeptide(L)'
;MPWSPPGDVEASNPVLDPFRERAGVLNGEGAEDGAYVLLDTETHWSRTGGHWWWSRWSSPREVVHARLRRGDGQIDDWIVSGEDLDAQVASWRDGLFRHDGATYRVEWQDDEESERVRAEVFGLD
;
A
#
# COMPACT_ATOMS: atom_id res chain seq x y z
N MET A 1 2.00 9.88 -29.37
CA MET A 1 1.84 9.02 -28.18
C MET A 1 0.70 9.56 -27.35
N PRO A 2 -0.18 8.70 -26.82
CA PRO A 2 -1.40 9.13 -26.15
C PRO A 2 -1.12 10.00 -24.92
N TRP A 3 -2.12 10.82 -24.56
CA TRP A 3 -2.10 11.61 -23.32
C TRP A 3 -2.07 10.71 -22.09
N SER A 4 -2.70 9.54 -22.15
CA SER A 4 -2.77 8.55 -21.06
C SER A 4 -1.55 7.62 -21.04
N PRO A 5 -1.19 7.05 -19.87
CA PRO A 5 -0.19 6.01 -19.78
C PRO A 5 -0.60 4.76 -20.60
N PRO A 6 0.35 3.94 -21.06
CA PRO A 6 0.06 2.69 -21.74
C PRO A 6 -0.60 1.72 -20.74
N GLY A 7 -1.86 1.37 -20.97
CA GLY A 7 -2.68 0.59 -20.02
C GLY A 7 -2.43 -0.92 -20.02
N ASP A 8 -1.71 -1.46 -21.02
CA ASP A 8 -1.56 -2.90 -21.23
C ASP A 8 -0.37 -3.55 -20.50
N VAL A 9 0.32 -2.83 -19.61
CA VAL A 9 1.52 -3.36 -18.92
C VAL A 9 1.36 -3.27 -17.41
N GLU A 10 1.04 -4.41 -16.80
CA GLU A 10 1.06 -4.55 -15.34
C GLU A 10 2.51 -4.71 -14.86
N ALA A 11 2.91 -3.88 -13.89
CA ALA A 11 4.13 -4.13 -13.15
C ALA A 11 3.82 -5.14 -12.05
N SER A 12 4.56 -6.25 -12.03
CA SER A 12 4.46 -7.23 -10.96
C SER A 12 5.82 -7.37 -10.28
N ASN A 13 5.86 -7.13 -8.98
CA ASN A 13 7.00 -7.29 -8.11
C ASN A 13 6.73 -8.46 -7.14
N PRO A 14 7.37 -9.63 -7.31
CA PRO A 14 7.10 -10.81 -6.50
C PRO A 14 7.43 -10.63 -5.01
N VAL A 15 8.20 -9.59 -4.67
CA VAL A 15 8.48 -9.21 -3.29
C VAL A 15 7.22 -8.75 -2.55
N LEU A 16 6.21 -8.24 -3.28
CA LEU A 16 4.94 -7.74 -2.75
C LEU A 16 3.82 -8.78 -2.73
N ASP A 17 3.99 -9.94 -3.38
CA ASP A 17 2.96 -10.99 -3.44
C ASP A 17 2.36 -11.34 -2.05
N PRO A 18 3.13 -11.45 -0.94
CA PRO A 18 2.56 -11.74 0.37
C PRO A 18 1.70 -10.60 0.94
N PHE A 19 1.90 -9.39 0.46
CA PHE A 19 1.32 -8.14 0.98
C PHE A 19 0.28 -7.53 0.03
N ARG A 20 0.03 -8.15 -1.13
CA ARG A 20 -1.08 -7.73 -2.00
C ARG A 20 -2.41 -7.94 -1.28
N GLU A 21 -3.21 -6.88 -1.27
CA GLU A 21 -4.57 -6.88 -0.73
C GLU A 21 -4.63 -7.41 0.71
N ARG A 22 -3.56 -7.16 1.48
CA ARG A 22 -3.33 -7.76 2.79
C ARG A 22 -3.73 -6.79 3.89
N ALA A 23 -4.55 -7.26 4.81
CA ALA A 23 -4.82 -6.55 6.05
C ALA A 23 -3.91 -7.02 7.18
N GLY A 24 -3.72 -6.15 8.17
CA GLY A 24 -3.01 -6.48 9.40
C GLY A 24 -3.64 -5.78 10.60
N VAL A 25 -3.59 -6.45 11.75
CA VAL A 25 -3.96 -5.84 13.04
C VAL A 25 -2.70 -5.24 13.65
N LEU A 26 -2.78 -3.98 14.06
CA LEU A 26 -1.67 -3.30 14.72
C LEU A 26 -1.77 -3.47 16.23
N ASN A 27 -0.66 -3.87 16.83
CA ASN A 27 -0.49 -4.12 18.25
C ASN A 27 0.78 -3.43 18.76
N GLY A 28 0.87 -3.28 20.08
CA GLY A 28 2.08 -2.78 20.76
C GLY A 28 1.93 -1.38 21.32
N GLU A 29 3.04 -0.79 21.75
CA GLU A 29 3.05 0.51 22.43
C GLU A 29 2.66 1.62 21.45
N GLY A 30 1.56 2.32 21.74
CA GLY A 30 1.01 3.36 20.87
C GLY A 30 0.05 2.87 19.79
N ALA A 31 -0.16 1.55 19.64
CA ALA A 31 -1.30 1.03 18.89
C ALA A 31 -2.57 1.20 19.74
N GLU A 32 -3.57 1.88 19.21
CA GLU A 32 -4.88 1.93 19.83
C GLU A 32 -5.64 0.63 19.55
N ASP A 33 -6.50 0.22 20.49
CA ASP A 33 -7.37 -0.94 20.27
C ASP A 33 -8.20 -0.74 19.00
N GLY A 34 -8.20 -1.74 18.12
CA GLY A 34 -8.90 -1.68 16.83
C GLY A 34 -8.15 -0.90 15.75
N ALA A 35 -6.83 -0.71 15.87
CA ALA A 35 -6.02 -0.20 14.78
C ALA A 35 -5.75 -1.27 13.71
N TYR A 36 -6.06 -0.95 12.45
CA TYR A 36 -5.89 -1.85 11.30
C TYR A 36 -5.06 -1.19 10.20
N VAL A 37 -4.27 -1.99 9.50
CA VAL A 37 -3.62 -1.61 8.26
C VAL A 37 -4.20 -2.42 7.11
N LEU A 38 -4.34 -1.80 5.94
CA LEU A 38 -4.64 -2.45 4.67
C LEU A 38 -3.62 -2.02 3.63
N LEU A 39 -3.06 -2.98 2.91
CA LEU A 39 -2.14 -2.77 1.81
C LEU A 39 -2.79 -3.22 0.51
N ASP A 40 -2.90 -2.31 -0.46
CA ASP A 40 -3.23 -2.62 -1.85
C ASP A 40 -2.02 -2.35 -2.73
N THR A 41 -1.90 -3.07 -3.85
CA THR A 41 -0.88 -2.79 -4.86
C THR A 41 -1.51 -2.27 -6.13
N GLU A 42 -0.92 -1.24 -6.73
CA GLU A 42 -1.36 -0.69 -8.01
C GLU A 42 -0.18 -0.47 -8.96
N THR A 43 -0.42 -0.61 -10.26
CA THR A 43 0.58 -0.23 -11.26
C THR A 43 0.52 1.28 -11.46
N HIS A 44 1.66 1.94 -11.28
CA HIS A 44 1.78 3.38 -11.39
C HIS A 44 2.78 3.79 -12.48
N TRP A 45 2.44 4.87 -13.21
CA TRP A 45 3.31 5.56 -14.17
C TRP A 45 3.51 7.01 -13.76
N SER A 46 4.75 7.47 -13.78
CA SER A 46 5.05 8.90 -13.57
C SER A 46 5.26 9.59 -14.92
N ARG A 47 4.72 10.80 -15.09
CA ARG A 47 4.98 11.60 -16.29
C ARG A 47 6.42 12.11 -16.24
N THR A 48 7.27 11.63 -17.14
CA THR A 48 8.70 11.99 -17.21
C THR A 48 8.99 13.14 -18.16
N GLY A 49 8.01 13.54 -18.98
CA GLY A 49 8.11 14.69 -19.87
C GLY A 49 6.89 14.84 -20.78
N GLY A 50 6.86 15.88 -21.59
CA GLY A 50 5.79 16.08 -22.57
C GLY A 50 5.56 17.54 -22.96
N HIS A 51 4.86 17.74 -24.07
CA HIS A 51 4.32 19.03 -24.51
C HIS A 51 2.84 18.87 -24.87
N TRP A 52 2.19 19.94 -25.35
CA TRP A 52 0.73 20.08 -25.44
C TRP A 52 -0.03 18.93 -26.14
N TRP A 53 0.59 18.12 -26.99
CA TRP A 53 -0.05 16.97 -27.66
C TRP A 53 0.64 15.62 -27.42
N TRP A 54 1.60 15.53 -26.48
CA TRP A 54 2.23 14.26 -26.14
C TRP A 54 2.80 14.24 -24.72
N SER A 55 2.68 13.08 -24.07
CA SER A 55 3.32 12.78 -22.80
C SER A 55 4.36 11.67 -22.99
N ARG A 56 5.45 11.74 -22.22
CA ARG A 56 6.37 10.62 -21.98
C ARG A 56 6.15 10.16 -20.55
N TRP A 57 6.00 8.85 -20.41
CA TRP A 57 5.76 8.18 -19.14
C TRP A 57 7.02 7.40 -18.73
N SER A 58 7.17 7.14 -17.43
CA SER A 58 8.16 6.20 -16.93
C SER A 58 7.81 4.77 -17.34
N SER A 59 8.73 3.83 -17.13
CA SER A 59 8.34 2.42 -17.07
C SER A 59 7.29 2.21 -15.97
N PRO A 60 6.35 1.26 -16.14
CA PRO A 60 5.40 0.89 -15.10
C PRO A 60 6.17 0.39 -13.87
N ARG A 61 5.67 0.74 -12.70
CA ARG A 61 6.19 0.25 -11.42
C ARG A 61 5.03 -0.08 -10.50
N GLU A 62 5.19 -1.13 -9.73
CA GLU A 62 4.22 -1.47 -8.69
C GLU A 62 4.47 -0.59 -7.47
N VAL A 63 3.40 -0.02 -6.94
CA VAL A 63 3.43 0.80 -5.72
C VAL A 63 2.41 0.23 -4.74
N VAL A 64 2.65 0.46 -3.45
CA VAL A 64 1.73 0.02 -2.40
C VAL A 64 0.91 1.21 -1.92
N HIS A 65 -0.40 1.09 -2.00
CA HIS A 65 -1.35 1.99 -1.38
C HIS A 65 -1.63 1.48 0.03
N ALA A 66 -1.06 2.13 1.02
CA ALA A 66 -1.25 1.78 2.43
C ALA A 66 -2.36 2.65 3.04
N ARG A 67 -3.25 2.01 3.80
CA ARG A 67 -4.28 2.68 4.59
C ARG A 67 -4.17 2.21 6.02
N LEU A 68 -4.17 3.15 6.95
CA LEU A 68 -4.15 2.90 8.38
C LEU A 68 -5.43 3.46 8.97
N ARG A 69 -6.21 2.61 9.61
CA ARG A 69 -7.29 3.04 10.50
C ARG A 69 -6.79 3.04 11.94
N ARG A 70 -6.86 4.20 12.59
CA ARG A 70 -6.56 4.39 14.01
C ARG A 70 -7.76 3.99 14.89
N GLY A 71 -7.53 3.84 16.20
CA GLY A 71 -8.58 3.40 17.13
C GLY A 71 -9.69 4.44 17.32
N ASP A 72 -9.39 5.72 17.08
CA ASP A 72 -10.36 6.80 17.01
C ASP A 72 -11.22 6.80 15.73
N GLY A 73 -10.91 5.91 14.78
CA GLY A 73 -11.60 5.76 13.50
C GLY A 73 -11.08 6.65 12.37
N GLN A 74 -10.06 7.48 12.62
CA GLN A 74 -9.40 8.23 11.54
C GLN A 74 -8.70 7.26 10.59
N ILE A 75 -8.78 7.53 9.29
CA ILE A 75 -8.05 6.79 8.25
C ILE A 75 -6.99 7.70 7.65
N ASP A 76 -5.74 7.25 7.72
CA ASP A 76 -4.62 7.84 6.99
C ASP A 76 -4.34 6.97 5.75
N ASP A 77 -4.24 7.59 4.57
CA ASP A 77 -3.92 6.92 3.30
C ASP A 77 -2.67 7.53 2.65
N TRP A 78 -1.80 6.67 2.10
CA TRP A 78 -0.61 7.12 1.37
C TRP A 78 -0.08 6.05 0.41
N ILE A 79 0.80 6.48 -0.50
CA ILE A 79 1.48 5.61 -1.46
C ILE A 79 2.93 5.42 -1.03
N VAL A 80 3.35 4.15 -0.94
CA VAL A 80 4.74 3.73 -0.71
C VAL A 80 5.33 3.29 -2.05
N SER A 81 6.48 3.86 -2.43
CA SER A 81 7.16 3.52 -3.68
C SER A 81 8.66 3.82 -3.63
N GLY A 82 9.42 3.26 -4.58
CA GLY A 82 10.85 3.54 -4.70
C GLY A 82 11.66 2.98 -3.52
N GLU A 83 12.71 3.69 -3.10
CA GLU A 83 13.64 3.23 -2.05
C GLU A 83 12.97 3.05 -0.67
N ASP A 84 11.87 3.78 -0.40
CA ASP A 84 11.11 3.60 0.83
C ASP A 84 10.41 2.24 0.88
N LEU A 85 9.98 1.74 -0.28
CA LEU A 85 9.27 0.46 -0.39
C LEU A 85 10.12 -0.71 0.07
N ASP A 86 11.40 -0.77 -0.31
CA ASP A 86 12.28 -1.86 0.08
C ASP A 86 12.46 -1.94 1.61
N ALA A 87 12.63 -0.79 2.26
CA ALA A 87 12.78 -0.71 3.71
C ALA A 87 11.47 -1.05 4.45
N GLN A 88 10.33 -0.63 3.88
CA GLN A 88 9.02 -0.96 4.44
C GLN A 88 8.72 -2.45 4.30
N VAL A 89 8.97 -3.05 3.14
CA VAL A 89 8.77 -4.50 2.93
C VAL A 89 9.65 -5.33 3.88
N ALA A 90 10.90 -4.92 4.10
CA ALA A 90 11.74 -5.57 5.10
C ALA A 90 11.10 -5.55 6.49
N SER A 91 10.61 -4.38 6.92
CA SER A 91 9.92 -4.22 8.20
C SER A 91 8.66 -5.09 8.29
N TRP A 92 7.85 -5.13 7.22
CA TRP A 92 6.63 -5.93 7.16
C TRP A 92 6.90 -7.43 7.31
N ARG A 93 7.99 -7.91 6.73
CA ARG A 93 8.45 -9.31 6.88
C ARG A 93 8.88 -9.64 8.30
N ASP A 94 9.41 -8.67 9.03
CA ASP A 94 9.75 -8.78 10.45
C ASP A 94 8.53 -8.64 11.37
N GLY A 95 7.31 -8.49 10.82
CA GLY A 95 6.09 -8.27 11.59
C GLY A 95 6.01 -6.88 12.21
N LEU A 96 6.66 -5.89 11.59
CA LEU A 96 6.68 -4.50 12.00
C LEU A 96 6.03 -3.61 10.94
N PHE A 97 5.25 -2.64 11.37
CA PHE A 97 4.66 -1.62 10.51
C PHE A 97 5.08 -0.23 10.98
N ARG A 98 5.60 0.60 10.08
CA ARG A 98 6.13 1.93 10.43
C ARG A 98 5.32 3.01 9.74
N HIS A 99 4.81 3.95 10.54
CA HIS A 99 4.03 5.08 10.06
C HIS A 99 4.25 6.29 10.98
N ASP A 100 4.42 7.48 10.40
CA ASP A 100 4.62 8.76 11.11
C ASP A 100 5.67 8.72 12.24
N GLY A 101 6.79 8.03 12.01
CA GLY A 101 7.87 7.86 12.99
C GLY A 101 7.57 6.86 14.11
N ALA A 102 6.34 6.34 14.20
CA ALA A 102 5.97 5.24 15.09
C ALA A 102 6.25 3.87 14.45
N THR A 103 6.48 2.88 15.30
CA THR A 103 6.64 1.47 14.89
C THR A 103 5.67 0.62 15.67
N TYR A 104 4.83 -0.11 14.93
CA TYR A 104 3.81 -1.00 15.45
C TYR A 104 4.21 -2.45 15.17
N ARG A 105 3.76 -3.37 16.01
CA ARG A 105 3.77 -4.79 15.67
C ARG A 105 2.55 -5.08 14.82
N VAL A 106 2.72 -5.75 13.70
CA VAL A 106 1.62 -6.10 12.81
C VAL A 106 1.44 -7.61 12.77
N GLU A 107 0.20 -8.03 12.92
CA GLU A 107 -0.22 -9.41 12.68
C GLU A 107 -0.99 -9.42 11.36
N TRP A 108 -0.31 -9.85 10.30
CA TRP A 108 -0.89 -9.98 8.96
C TRP A 108 -1.96 -11.06 8.97
N GLN A 109 -3.13 -10.71 8.44
CA GLN A 109 -4.29 -11.58 8.36
C GLN A 109 -4.20 -12.48 7.14
N ASP A 110 -4.95 -13.58 7.12
CA ASP A 110 -5.12 -14.37 5.90
C ASP A 110 -5.99 -13.64 4.86
N ASP A 111 -6.20 -14.26 3.70
CA ASP A 111 -6.89 -13.62 2.57
C ASP A 111 -8.37 -13.33 2.90
N GLU A 112 -9.05 -14.28 3.55
CA GLU A 112 -10.48 -14.14 3.92
C GLU A 112 -10.67 -13.03 4.95
N GLU A 113 -9.82 -13.00 5.97
CA GLU A 113 -9.89 -11.95 7.00
C GLU A 113 -9.42 -10.59 6.43
N SER A 114 -8.52 -10.58 5.45
CA SER A 114 -8.14 -9.34 4.76
C SER A 114 -9.29 -8.73 3.94
N GLU A 115 -10.04 -9.57 3.23
CA GLU A 115 -11.25 -9.17 2.51
C GLU A 115 -12.31 -8.63 3.47
N ARG A 116 -12.53 -9.31 4.61
CA ARG A 116 -13.46 -8.85 5.65
C ARG A 116 -13.04 -7.49 6.21
N VAL A 117 -11.77 -7.31 6.56
CA VAL A 117 -11.26 -6.02 7.05
C VAL A 117 -11.41 -4.93 5.97
N ARG A 118 -11.10 -5.22 4.71
CA ARG A 118 -11.27 -4.27 3.60
C ARG A 118 -12.72 -3.75 3.51
N ALA A 119 -13.70 -4.64 3.57
CA ALA A 119 -15.11 -4.28 3.47
C ALA A 119 -15.64 -3.62 4.77
N GLU A 120 -15.43 -4.25 5.93
CA GLU A 120 -16.06 -3.84 7.19
C GLU A 120 -15.34 -2.69 7.89
N VAL A 121 -14.00 -2.65 7.79
CA VAL A 121 -13.17 -1.67 8.50
C VAL A 121 -12.88 -0.46 7.62
N PHE A 122 -12.61 -0.67 6.33
CA PHE A 122 -12.28 0.41 5.40
C PHE A 122 -13.42 0.81 4.47
N GLY A 123 -14.52 0.03 4.40
CA GLY A 123 -15.68 0.36 3.58
C GLY A 123 -15.43 0.24 2.08
N LEU A 124 -14.53 -0.64 1.66
CA LEU A 124 -14.11 -0.82 0.27
C LEU A 124 -14.62 -2.17 -0.25
N ASP A 125 -15.49 -2.14 -1.25
CA ASP A 125 -16.05 -3.31 -1.97
C ASP A 125 -15.61 -3.25 -3.45
#